data_AF-L1I629-F1
#
_entry.id   AF-L1I629-F1
#
_cell.length_a   1.000
_cell.length_b   1.000
_cell.length_c   1.000
_cell.angle_alpha   90.00
_cell.angle_beta   90.00
_cell.angle_gamma   90.00
#
_symmetry.space_group_name_H-M   'P 1'
#
loop_
_entity.id
_entity.type
_entity.pdbx_description
1 polymer ?
#
loop_
_entity_poly.entity_id
_entity_poly.type
_entity_poly.pdbx_seq_one_letter_code
_entity_poly.pdbx_strand_id
1 'polypeptide(L)'
;MVFLFILFFLLILRSPQHAAQQGTLKELMKANKLKNEDVEELFFSVTPDLTASFAASAARRRLNMTSTVLWGGLEANVDGAPARCIRVLVHARSRMKQENVVFKYLRGAAALRSTGGATGPEDQGRGRGDAGTSALDAVRRRGTMLVVRAEAAASYPMGERCPPYDRSSCLGSEWGGSDVEMARLLAMDLGVQIEFVKTSWGQLILDMVNRSVFDIAVGGITDTLLRRRDVFFSESYAVTGKTTLWECSGRCGGRGPFETISSLNQPGVRVAVNAGGTNEAFVRKNVAGSSIVVVGQGEQPQALLSCKADVVVTDAIEADMMAMKHPELCAGNKTFTREGKAIMYALPRGDSSLKEYVDFWLRENAGRMEASFHKWMNLTVSG
;
A
#
# COMPACT_ATOMS: atom_id res chain seq x y z
N MET A 1 20.78 -41.01 -4.40
CA MET A 1 20.35 -39.79 -5.12
C MET A 1 18.98 -39.45 -4.57
N VAL A 2 18.77 -38.24 -4.05
CA VAL A 2 17.53 -37.90 -3.32
C VAL A 2 16.61 -37.12 -4.25
N PHE A 3 15.34 -37.50 -4.30
CA PHE A 3 14.29 -36.71 -4.95
C PHE A 3 13.90 -35.57 -4.03
N LEU A 4 14.05 -34.34 -4.51
CA LEU A 4 13.76 -33.13 -3.75
C LEU A 4 12.37 -32.62 -4.12
N PHE A 5 11.55 -32.32 -3.12
CA PHE A 5 10.28 -31.61 -3.30
C PHE A 5 10.49 -30.16 -2.91
N ILE A 6 10.43 -29.26 -3.90
CA ILE A 6 10.56 -27.82 -3.65
C ILE A 6 9.27 -27.12 -4.01
N LEU A 7 8.64 -26.51 -3.00
CA LEU A 7 7.41 -25.76 -3.17
C LEU A 7 7.72 -24.25 -3.23
N PHE A 8 7.13 -23.58 -4.20
CA PHE A 8 7.32 -22.16 -4.44
C PHE A 8 5.98 -21.45 -4.57
N PHE A 9 5.88 -20.23 -4.05
CA PHE A 9 4.68 -19.41 -4.17
C PHE A 9 5.00 -18.01 -4.69
N LEU A 10 4.17 -17.50 -5.59
CA LEU A 10 4.24 -16.13 -6.12
C LEU A 10 2.85 -15.50 -6.15
N LEU A 11 2.75 -14.25 -5.66
CA LEU A 11 1.56 -13.41 -5.87
C LEU A 11 1.75 -12.40 -7.00
N ILE A 12 0.85 -12.38 -7.98
CA ILE A 12 0.91 -11.47 -9.12
C ILE A 12 0.23 -10.15 -8.78
N LEU A 13 0.98 -9.24 -8.16
CA LEU A 13 0.42 -7.94 -7.76
C LEU A 13 0.25 -6.97 -8.95
N ARG A 14 1.17 -6.94 -9.92
CA ARG A 14 1.15 -5.99 -11.07
C ARG A 14 1.89 -6.46 -12.33
N SER A 15 2.16 -7.76 -12.50
CA SER A 15 2.94 -8.27 -13.65
C SER A 15 2.09 -9.11 -14.59
N PRO A 16 2.38 -9.12 -15.91
CA PRO A 16 1.78 -10.10 -16.81
C PRO A 16 2.09 -11.52 -16.34
N GLN A 17 1.10 -12.42 -16.41
CA GLN A 17 1.19 -13.78 -15.87
C GLN A 17 2.44 -14.53 -16.37
N HIS A 18 2.78 -14.38 -17.66
CA HIS A 18 3.97 -14.95 -18.28
C HIS A 18 5.30 -14.49 -17.66
N ALA A 19 5.46 -13.18 -17.42
CA ALA A 19 6.68 -12.63 -16.83
C ALA A 19 6.84 -13.10 -15.37
N ALA A 20 5.71 -13.18 -14.65
CA ALA A 20 5.64 -13.68 -13.29
C ALA A 20 6.05 -15.17 -13.19
N GLN A 21 5.54 -16.02 -14.08
CA GLN A 21 5.90 -17.45 -14.16
C GLN A 21 7.40 -17.64 -14.41
N GLN A 22 7.96 -16.90 -15.38
CA GLN A 22 9.39 -17.01 -15.72
C GLN A 22 10.30 -16.52 -14.60
N GLY A 23 9.98 -15.39 -13.97
CA GLY A 23 10.75 -14.85 -12.85
C GLY A 23 10.75 -15.79 -11.64
N THR A 24 9.59 -16.35 -11.32
CA THR A 24 9.42 -17.35 -10.25
C THR A 24 10.36 -18.54 -10.40
N LEU A 25 10.34 -19.18 -11.57
CA LEU A 25 11.10 -20.39 -11.80
C LEU A 25 12.61 -20.11 -11.85
N LYS A 26 13.03 -18.97 -12.42
CA LYS A 26 14.45 -18.55 -12.40
C LYS A 26 14.99 -18.35 -10.98
N GLU A 27 14.24 -17.64 -10.14
CA GLU A 27 14.65 -17.38 -8.75
C GLU A 27 14.70 -18.67 -7.92
N LEU A 28 13.74 -19.58 -8.15
CA LEU A 28 13.72 -20.88 -7.49
C LEU A 28 14.95 -21.74 -7.84
N MET A 29 15.24 -21.85 -9.13
CA MET A 29 16.38 -22.61 -9.63
C MET A 29 17.69 -22.04 -9.12
N LYS A 30 17.84 -20.71 -9.16
CA LYS A 30 19.01 -20.00 -8.64
C LYS A 30 19.21 -20.26 -7.15
N ALA A 31 18.14 -20.16 -6.35
CA ALA A 31 18.20 -20.34 -4.90
C ALA A 31 18.61 -21.76 -4.48
N ASN A 32 18.22 -22.76 -5.26
CA ASN A 32 18.48 -24.18 -4.98
C ASN A 32 19.63 -24.77 -5.81
N LYS A 33 20.36 -23.93 -6.55
CA LYS A 33 21.47 -24.32 -7.43
C LYS A 33 21.09 -25.42 -8.44
N LEU A 34 19.84 -25.41 -8.90
CA LEU A 34 19.33 -26.37 -9.88
C LEU A 34 19.58 -25.88 -11.30
N LYS A 35 19.94 -26.80 -12.18
CA LYS A 35 19.97 -26.61 -13.64
C LYS A 35 18.75 -27.27 -14.28
N ASN A 36 18.47 -26.93 -15.53
CA ASN A 36 17.36 -27.55 -16.27
C ASN A 36 17.46 -29.08 -16.33
N GLU A 37 18.68 -29.62 -16.47
CA GLU A 37 18.97 -31.06 -16.52
C GLU A 37 18.69 -31.79 -15.20
N ASP A 38 18.62 -31.06 -14.09
CA ASP A 38 18.30 -31.61 -12.77
C ASP A 38 16.79 -31.75 -12.55
N VAL A 39 15.95 -31.10 -13.36
CA VAL A 39 14.50 -31.03 -13.13
C VAL A 39 13.76 -32.08 -13.97
N GLU A 40 13.16 -33.04 -13.27
CA GLU A 40 12.43 -34.15 -13.89
C GLU A 40 10.95 -33.79 -14.10
N GLU A 41 10.34 -33.07 -13.15
CA GLU A 41 8.94 -32.67 -13.21
C GLU A 41 8.70 -31.26 -12.63
N LEU A 42 7.78 -30.52 -13.24
CA LEU A 42 7.19 -29.29 -12.70
C LEU A 42 5.67 -29.40 -12.65
N PHE A 43 5.11 -29.27 -11.46
CA PHE A 43 3.68 -29.10 -11.26
C PHE A 43 3.37 -27.64 -10.94
N PHE A 44 2.50 -27.03 -11.74
CA PHE A 44 2.04 -25.67 -11.54
C PHE A 44 0.61 -25.67 -11.02
N SER A 45 0.32 -24.84 -10.03
CA SER A 45 -1.07 -24.54 -9.68
C SER A 45 -1.33 -23.04 -9.70
N VAL A 46 -2.54 -22.64 -10.07
CA VAL A 46 -2.94 -21.24 -10.13
C VAL A 46 -4.31 -21.03 -9.53
N THR A 47 -4.54 -19.87 -8.94
CA THR A 47 -5.88 -19.48 -8.51
C THR A 47 -6.78 -19.19 -9.73
N PRO A 48 -8.11 -19.42 -9.62
CA PRO A 48 -9.03 -19.33 -10.76
C PRO A 48 -9.09 -17.96 -11.44
N ASP A 49 -8.67 -16.90 -10.75
CA ASP A 49 -8.63 -15.52 -11.24
C ASP A 49 -7.42 -15.24 -12.19
N LEU A 50 -6.57 -16.23 -12.47
CA LEU A 50 -5.46 -16.12 -13.43
C LEU A 50 -5.75 -16.85 -14.75
N THR A 51 -6.21 -16.11 -15.76
CA THR A 51 -6.69 -16.67 -17.04
C THR A 51 -5.86 -16.32 -18.28
N ALA A 52 -4.79 -15.53 -18.13
CA ALA A 52 -4.05 -15.00 -19.27
C ALA A 52 -3.20 -16.05 -20.01
N SER A 53 -2.88 -17.18 -19.37
CA SER A 53 -2.02 -18.23 -19.93
C SER A 53 -2.01 -19.51 -19.11
N PHE A 54 -1.68 -20.63 -19.77
CA PHE A 54 -1.34 -21.87 -19.06
C PHE A 54 -0.04 -21.71 -18.27
N ALA A 55 -0.07 -22.08 -16.98
CA ALA A 55 1.05 -21.90 -16.06
C ALA A 55 2.35 -22.59 -16.51
N ALA A 56 2.21 -23.80 -17.05
CA ALA A 56 3.32 -24.59 -17.59
C ALA A 56 3.96 -23.99 -18.86
N SER A 57 3.29 -23.08 -19.56
CA SER A 57 3.77 -22.56 -20.85
C SER A 57 5.09 -21.79 -20.73
N ALA A 58 5.36 -21.15 -19.58
CA ALA A 58 6.59 -20.41 -19.34
C ALA A 58 7.83 -21.32 -19.29
N ALA A 59 7.72 -22.51 -18.67
CA ALA A 59 8.83 -23.46 -18.60
C ALA A 59 9.25 -23.94 -20.00
N ARG A 60 8.28 -24.23 -20.86
CA ARG A 60 8.53 -24.69 -22.24
C ARG A 60 9.04 -23.59 -23.16
N ARG A 61 8.35 -22.44 -23.18
CA ARG A 61 8.58 -21.38 -24.19
C ARG A 61 9.69 -20.39 -23.82
N ARG A 62 10.04 -20.27 -22.53
CA ARG A 62 10.95 -19.22 -22.05
C ARG A 62 12.18 -19.72 -21.32
N LEU A 63 12.21 -20.99 -20.92
CA LEU A 63 13.34 -21.61 -20.20
C LEU A 63 13.90 -22.84 -20.90
N ASN A 64 13.38 -23.19 -22.09
CA ASN A 64 13.84 -24.31 -22.91
C ASN A 64 13.86 -25.67 -22.18
N MET A 65 12.91 -25.89 -21.26
CA MET A 65 12.77 -27.15 -20.53
C MET A 65 11.99 -28.16 -21.39
N THR A 66 12.61 -28.64 -22.47
CA THR A 66 11.98 -29.49 -23.50
C THR A 66 11.85 -30.97 -23.13
N SER A 67 12.59 -31.43 -22.12
CA SER A 67 12.57 -32.84 -21.68
C SER A 67 11.91 -33.04 -20.31
N THR A 68 11.55 -31.95 -19.63
CA THR A 68 10.87 -31.97 -18.32
C THR A 68 9.38 -32.26 -18.48
N VAL A 69 8.81 -33.09 -17.61
CA VAL A 69 7.36 -33.30 -17.53
C VAL A 69 6.70 -32.05 -16.91
N LEU A 70 5.68 -31.50 -17.58
CA LEU A 70 4.98 -30.31 -17.11
C LEU A 70 3.49 -30.61 -16.96
N TRP A 71 2.94 -30.35 -15.79
CA TRP A 71 1.49 -30.43 -15.55
C TRP A 71 0.99 -29.19 -14.82
N GLY A 72 -0.26 -28.80 -15.08
CA GLY A 72 -0.92 -27.64 -14.48
C GLY A 72 -2.26 -27.98 -13.82
N GLY A 73 -2.60 -27.32 -12.72
CA GLY A 73 -3.89 -27.44 -12.04
C GLY A 73 -4.49 -26.08 -11.68
N LEU A 74 -5.82 -26.04 -11.53
CA LEU A 74 -6.51 -24.95 -10.87
C LEU A 74 -6.62 -25.26 -9.38
N GLU A 75 -6.37 -24.26 -8.55
CA GLU A 75 -6.56 -24.33 -7.11
C GLU A 75 -8.02 -24.14 -6.74
N ALA A 76 -8.43 -24.75 -5.63
CA ALA A 76 -9.75 -24.55 -5.07
C ALA A 76 -9.97 -23.07 -4.75
N ASN A 77 -11.13 -22.53 -5.11
CA ASN A 77 -11.51 -21.18 -4.76
C ASN A 77 -11.98 -21.17 -3.30
N VAL A 78 -11.09 -20.80 -2.38
CA VAL A 78 -11.38 -20.74 -0.95
C VAL A 78 -11.50 -19.27 -0.53
N ASP A 79 -12.61 -18.94 0.14
CA ASP A 79 -12.84 -17.58 0.63
C ASP A 79 -11.72 -17.15 1.58
N GLY A 80 -11.18 -15.94 1.35
CA GLY A 80 -10.04 -15.41 2.10
C GLY A 80 -8.67 -15.95 1.67
N ALA A 81 -8.60 -16.90 0.74
CA ALA A 81 -7.32 -17.35 0.20
C ALA A 81 -6.68 -16.27 -0.71
N PRO A 82 -5.34 -16.23 -0.83
CA PRO A 82 -4.69 -15.21 -1.62
C PRO A 82 -5.03 -15.31 -3.12
N ALA A 83 -5.64 -14.25 -3.67
CA ALA A 83 -5.93 -14.11 -5.09
C ALA A 83 -4.66 -13.90 -5.93
N ARG A 84 -4.72 -14.21 -7.23
CA ARG A 84 -3.62 -14.05 -8.20
C ARG A 84 -2.35 -14.80 -7.81
N CYS A 85 -2.49 -16.01 -7.29
CA CYS A 85 -1.36 -16.82 -6.84
C CYS A 85 -0.95 -17.88 -7.87
N ILE A 86 0.35 -18.00 -8.12
CA ILE A 86 0.97 -19.13 -8.84
C ILE A 86 1.80 -19.91 -7.83
N ARG A 87 1.65 -21.24 -7.84
CA ARG A 87 2.50 -22.16 -7.09
C ARG A 87 3.24 -23.07 -8.06
N VAL A 88 4.47 -23.42 -7.70
CA VAL A 88 5.28 -24.36 -8.46
C VAL A 88 5.84 -25.39 -7.50
N LEU A 89 5.53 -26.65 -7.75
CA LEU A 89 6.20 -27.80 -7.15
C LEU A 89 7.21 -28.34 -8.15
N VAL A 90 8.45 -28.52 -7.69
CA VAL A 90 9.56 -29.01 -8.51
C VAL A 90 10.03 -30.34 -7.97
N HIS A 91 10.07 -31.35 -8.83
CA HIS A 91 10.79 -32.59 -8.59
C HIS A 91 12.12 -32.52 -9.31
N ALA A 92 13.20 -32.49 -8.54
CA ALA A 92 14.54 -32.40 -9.07
C ALA A 92 15.48 -33.44 -8.45
N ARG A 93 16.43 -33.87 -9.27
CA ARG A 93 17.57 -34.68 -8.88
C ARG A 93 18.58 -33.81 -8.16
N SER A 94 18.86 -34.11 -6.89
CA SER A 94 19.83 -33.33 -6.13
C SER A 94 20.67 -34.19 -5.18
N ARG A 95 21.85 -33.67 -4.84
CA ARG A 95 22.69 -34.14 -3.72
C ARG A 95 22.41 -33.36 -2.43
N MET A 96 21.57 -32.33 -2.51
CA MET A 96 21.16 -31.51 -1.37
C MET A 96 20.25 -32.32 -0.45
N LYS A 97 20.46 -32.22 0.87
CA LYS A 97 19.51 -32.74 1.87
C LYS A 97 18.26 -31.86 1.88
N GLN A 98 17.09 -32.47 2.13
CA GLN A 98 15.80 -31.76 2.15
C GLN A 98 15.78 -30.54 3.09
N GLU A 99 16.49 -30.59 4.22
CA GLU A 99 16.63 -29.47 5.18
C GLU A 99 17.32 -28.22 4.60
N ASN A 100 18.14 -28.39 3.56
CA ASN A 100 18.90 -27.32 2.94
C ASN A 100 18.16 -26.69 1.74
N VAL A 101 16.94 -27.15 1.48
CA VAL A 101 16.09 -26.63 0.41
C VAL A 101 15.60 -25.24 0.73
N VAL A 102 15.84 -24.31 -0.18
CA VAL A 102 15.40 -22.94 -0.07
C VAL A 102 14.03 -22.81 -0.73
N PHE A 103 12.97 -22.94 0.09
CA PHE A 103 11.62 -22.54 -0.30
C PHE A 103 11.58 -21.03 -0.52
N LYS A 104 11.00 -20.61 -1.63
CA LYS A 104 10.95 -19.21 -2.02
C LYS A 104 9.50 -18.78 -2.18
N TYR A 105 9.22 -17.63 -1.59
CA TYR A 105 7.92 -16.99 -1.58
C TYR A 105 8.15 -15.55 -2.04
N LEU A 106 7.59 -15.18 -3.18
CA LEU A 106 7.86 -13.89 -3.79
C LEU A 106 6.68 -12.94 -3.62
N ARG A 107 7.01 -11.66 -3.42
CA ARG A 107 6.05 -10.58 -3.22
C ARG A 107 5.21 -10.86 -1.99
N GLY A 108 3.90 -10.63 -2.03
CA GLY A 108 3.02 -10.90 -0.89
C GLY A 108 2.93 -12.37 -0.47
N ALA A 109 3.52 -13.32 -1.21
CA ALA A 109 3.37 -14.74 -0.93
C ALA A 109 4.16 -15.20 0.30
N ALA A 110 5.08 -14.37 0.84
CA ALA A 110 5.87 -14.72 2.03
C ALA A 110 5.02 -15.13 3.25
N ALA A 111 3.80 -14.59 3.34
CA ALA A 111 2.83 -14.93 4.38
C ALA A 111 2.27 -16.37 4.30
N LEU A 112 2.48 -17.10 3.20
CA LEU A 112 2.02 -18.48 3.04
C LEU A 112 2.94 -19.53 3.69
N ARG A 113 4.13 -19.12 4.16
CA ARG A 113 5.07 -20.04 4.83
C ARG A 113 4.69 -20.33 6.28
N SER A 114 3.87 -19.48 6.91
CA SER A 114 3.48 -19.62 8.32
C SER A 114 2.27 -20.53 8.55
N THR A 115 1.65 -21.08 7.50
CA THR A 115 0.33 -21.74 7.58
C THR A 115 0.25 -23.19 7.07
N GLY A 116 1.35 -23.93 6.87
CA GLY A 116 1.25 -25.37 6.52
C GLY A 116 2.56 -26.16 6.61
N GLY A 117 2.63 -27.18 7.48
CA GLY A 117 3.86 -27.89 7.88
C GLY A 117 3.94 -29.38 7.51
N ALA A 118 5.06 -30.02 7.89
CA ALA A 118 5.17 -31.46 8.16
C ALA A 118 6.56 -31.82 8.76
N THR A 119 6.62 -31.97 10.09
CA THR A 119 7.27 -33.11 10.79
C THR A 119 6.62 -33.20 12.17
N GLY A 120 5.90 -34.28 12.45
CA GLY A 120 5.21 -34.48 13.73
C GLY A 120 6.19 -34.63 14.91
N PRO A 121 5.77 -34.35 16.14
CA PRO A 121 6.62 -34.53 17.30
C PRO A 121 6.55 -35.98 17.78
N GLU A 122 7.70 -36.62 17.96
CA GLU A 122 7.84 -37.52 19.09
C GLU A 122 7.70 -36.69 20.36
N ASP A 123 6.83 -37.16 21.23
CA ASP A 123 6.52 -36.61 22.53
C ASP A 123 7.78 -36.62 23.42
N GLN A 124 8.35 -35.44 23.63
CA GLN A 124 9.10 -35.10 24.84
C GLN A 124 9.33 -33.59 24.92
N GLY A 125 8.56 -32.93 25.79
CA GLY A 125 8.78 -31.55 26.22
C GLY A 125 7.78 -30.55 25.67
N ARG A 126 6.64 -30.41 26.36
CA ARG A 126 5.73 -29.26 26.22
C ARG A 126 6.48 -27.95 26.48
N GLY A 127 6.98 -27.31 25.42
CA GLY A 127 7.19 -25.87 25.36
C GLY A 127 5.89 -25.19 24.93
N ARG A 128 5.39 -24.27 25.75
CA ARG A 128 4.20 -23.44 25.49
C ARG A 128 4.25 -22.80 24.10
N GLY A 129 3.12 -22.80 23.39
CA GLY A 129 2.96 -22.08 22.13
C GLY A 129 3.18 -20.57 22.28
N ASP A 130 3.59 -19.91 21.19
CA ASP A 130 3.70 -18.45 21.09
C ASP A 130 2.29 -17.84 20.98
N ALA A 131 1.52 -17.96 22.06
CA ALA A 131 0.53 -16.98 22.46
C ALA A 131 1.29 -15.95 23.30
N GLY A 132 1.64 -14.80 22.74
CA GLY A 132 2.29 -13.73 23.52
C GLY A 132 3.14 -12.69 22.80
N THR A 133 3.43 -12.82 21.50
CA THR A 133 4.21 -11.78 20.80
C THR A 133 3.29 -10.67 20.28
N SER A 134 3.43 -9.46 20.82
CA SER A 134 2.64 -8.29 20.39
C SER A 134 3.06 -7.78 19.00
N ALA A 135 2.24 -6.96 18.35
CA ALA A 135 2.49 -6.37 17.05
C ALA A 135 3.78 -5.52 17.06
N LEU A 136 4.01 -4.78 18.15
CA LEU A 136 5.25 -4.03 18.37
C LEU A 136 6.46 -4.97 18.41
N ASP A 137 6.38 -6.08 19.15
CA ASP A 137 7.46 -7.05 19.24
C ASP A 137 7.71 -7.75 17.91
N ALA A 138 6.65 -8.01 17.13
CA ALA A 138 6.76 -8.57 15.79
C ALA A 138 7.52 -7.65 14.84
N VAL A 139 7.23 -6.33 14.85
CA VAL A 139 7.98 -5.33 14.07
C VAL A 139 9.45 -5.33 14.46
N ARG A 140 9.74 -5.25 15.77
CA ARG A 140 11.11 -5.20 16.29
C ARG A 140 11.89 -6.49 15.99
N ARG A 141 11.28 -7.65 16.18
CA ARG A 141 11.89 -8.97 15.90
C ARG A 141 12.17 -9.14 14.41
N ARG A 142 11.26 -8.67 13.54
CA ARG A 142 11.45 -8.70 12.08
C ARG A 142 12.52 -7.72 11.61
N GLY A 143 12.79 -6.65 12.37
CA GLY A 143 13.77 -5.61 12.02
C GLY A 143 13.33 -4.74 10.84
N THR A 144 12.06 -4.80 10.43
CA THR A 144 11.51 -4.00 9.33
C THR A 144 10.05 -3.66 9.57
N MET A 145 9.71 -2.37 9.48
CA MET A 145 8.34 -1.86 9.49
C MET A 145 7.81 -1.75 8.06
N LEU A 146 6.71 -2.44 7.78
CA LEU A 146 6.03 -2.51 6.50
C LEU A 146 4.90 -1.48 6.47
N VAL A 147 5.06 -0.46 5.63
CA VAL A 147 4.20 0.72 5.58
C VAL A 147 3.41 0.76 4.29
N VAL A 148 2.08 0.79 4.39
CA VAL A 148 1.23 1.04 3.21
C VAL A 148 1.00 2.53 3.06
N ARG A 149 1.04 2.99 1.81
CA ARG A 149 0.71 4.37 1.46
C ARG A 149 -0.30 4.40 0.34
N ALA A 150 -1.43 5.07 0.58
CA ALA A 150 -2.32 5.52 -0.48
C ALA A 150 -1.71 6.78 -1.11
N GLU A 151 -1.65 6.85 -2.44
CA GLU A 151 -1.20 8.07 -3.11
C GLU A 151 -2.18 9.22 -2.85
N ALA A 152 -1.72 10.23 -2.13
CA ALA A 152 -2.36 11.54 -2.08
C ALA A 152 -2.04 12.29 -3.40
N ALA A 153 -3.02 13.00 -3.94
CA ALA A 153 -2.85 13.77 -5.19
C ALA A 153 -1.75 14.85 -5.07
N ALA A 154 -1.49 15.29 -3.84
CA ALA A 154 -0.45 16.26 -3.50
C ALA A 154 0.92 15.61 -3.18
N SER A 155 1.21 14.41 -3.65
CA SER A 155 2.52 13.77 -3.40
C SER A 155 3.66 14.59 -4.03
N TYR A 156 4.74 14.80 -3.28
CA TYR A 156 5.98 15.39 -3.79
C TYR A 156 6.81 14.32 -4.52
N PRO A 157 7.18 14.52 -5.80
CA PRO A 157 8.39 13.89 -6.33
C PRO A 157 9.58 14.40 -5.52
N MET A 158 10.46 13.51 -5.05
CA MET A 158 11.74 13.89 -4.46
C MET A 158 12.61 14.56 -5.54
N GLY A 159 12.50 15.88 -5.65
CA GLY A 159 13.27 16.68 -6.61
C GLY A 159 13.99 17.89 -6.02
N GLU A 160 13.48 18.53 -4.96
CA GLU A 160 13.91 19.91 -4.68
C GLU A 160 14.39 20.22 -3.26
N ARG A 161 14.27 19.32 -2.26
CA ARG A 161 14.69 19.64 -0.87
C ARG A 161 15.27 18.46 -0.10
N CYS A 162 16.50 18.07 -0.42
CA CYS A 162 17.36 17.28 0.48
C CYS A 162 18.36 18.21 1.18
N PRO A 163 18.49 18.15 2.53
CA PRO A 163 19.59 18.80 3.23
C PRO A 163 20.95 18.30 2.71
N PRO A 164 21.96 19.18 2.57
CA PRO A 164 23.20 18.86 1.84
C PRO A 164 24.11 17.80 2.49
N TYR A 165 23.85 17.35 3.72
CA TYR A 165 24.81 16.55 4.49
C TYR A 165 24.53 15.05 4.59
N ASP A 166 23.41 14.53 4.07
CA ASP A 166 23.20 13.08 3.98
C ASP A 166 22.39 12.69 2.73
N ARG A 167 23.13 12.48 1.62
CA ARG A 167 22.58 11.99 0.35
C ARG A 167 22.41 10.47 0.32
N SER A 168 22.98 9.74 1.26
CA SER A 168 23.09 8.27 1.20
C SER A 168 21.83 7.56 1.70
N SER A 169 21.12 8.15 2.66
CA SER A 169 19.85 7.63 3.20
C SER A 169 18.63 7.92 2.32
N CYS A 170 18.76 8.79 1.31
CA CYS A 170 17.69 9.14 0.37
C CYS A 170 17.73 8.34 -0.94
N LEU A 171 18.83 7.63 -1.20
CA LEU A 171 19.01 6.80 -2.41
C LEU A 171 18.35 5.44 -2.21
N GLY A 172 17.03 5.40 -2.36
CA GLY A 172 16.33 4.11 -2.36
C GLY A 172 14.80 4.13 -2.45
N SER A 173 14.10 5.28 -2.34
CA SER A 173 12.65 5.27 -2.51
C SER A 173 12.11 6.58 -3.08
N GLU A 174 11.31 6.48 -4.15
CA GLU A 174 10.63 7.58 -4.89
C GLU A 174 9.63 8.38 -4.03
N TRP A 175 9.58 8.15 -2.72
CA TRP A 175 8.54 8.66 -1.83
C TRP A 175 9.04 9.87 -1.02
N GLY A 176 8.37 11.02 -1.19
CA GLY A 176 8.48 12.21 -0.36
C GLY A 176 7.14 12.61 0.30
N GLY A 177 7.21 13.53 1.27
CA GLY A 177 6.07 14.09 2.01
C GLY A 177 6.15 13.92 3.54
N SER A 178 5.38 14.73 4.28
CA SER A 178 5.41 14.74 5.75
C SER A 178 5.08 13.36 6.36
N ASP A 179 4.10 12.64 5.81
CA ASP A 179 3.74 11.29 6.26
C ASP A 179 4.86 10.25 6.07
N VAL A 180 5.66 10.40 5.01
CA VAL A 180 6.80 9.51 4.73
C VAL A 180 7.92 9.79 5.70
N GLU A 181 8.21 11.06 5.95
CA GLU A 181 9.22 11.48 6.92
C GLU A 181 8.83 11.04 8.34
N MET A 182 7.58 11.23 8.74
CA MET A 182 7.04 10.69 9.99
C MET A 182 7.26 9.18 10.13
N ALA A 183 6.87 8.40 9.12
CA ALA A 183 7.04 6.95 9.17
C ALA A 183 8.52 6.54 9.26
N ARG A 184 9.42 7.28 8.58
CA ARG A 184 10.88 7.06 8.68
C ARG A 184 11.41 7.40 10.07
N LEU A 185 10.98 8.51 10.66
CA LEU A 185 11.38 8.92 12.02
C LEU A 185 10.91 7.88 13.05
N LEU A 186 9.69 7.37 12.92
CA LEU A 186 9.16 6.29 13.76
C LEU A 186 9.98 5.00 13.61
N ALA A 187 10.30 4.59 12.38
CA ALA A 187 11.12 3.40 12.13
C ALA A 187 12.53 3.53 12.73
N MET A 188 13.13 4.72 12.60
CA MET A 188 14.44 5.05 13.15
C MET A 188 14.44 4.92 14.67
N ASP A 189 13.44 5.49 15.34
CA ASP A 189 13.35 5.44 16.81
C ASP A 189 13.01 4.03 17.33
N LEU A 190 12.31 3.22 16.52
CA LEU A 190 12.10 1.78 16.77
C LEU A 190 13.37 0.93 16.53
N GLY A 191 14.39 1.48 15.87
CA GLY A 191 15.61 0.76 15.50
C GLY A 191 15.39 -0.28 14.38
N VAL A 192 14.43 -0.05 13.49
CA VAL A 192 14.06 -0.98 12.40
C VAL A 192 14.20 -0.33 11.03
N GLN A 193 14.36 -1.16 9.99
CA GLN A 193 14.27 -0.70 8.60
C GLN A 193 12.82 -0.37 8.23
N ILE A 194 12.61 0.34 7.12
CA ILE A 194 11.27 0.68 6.62
C ILE A 194 11.10 0.29 5.16
N GLU A 195 9.95 -0.31 4.83
CA GLU A 195 9.58 -0.64 3.45
C GLU A 195 8.19 -0.05 3.13
N PHE A 196 8.10 0.70 2.03
CA PHE A 196 6.84 1.29 1.58
C PHE A 196 6.18 0.47 0.48
N VAL A 197 4.87 0.26 0.58
CA VAL A 197 4.05 -0.39 -0.44
C VAL A 197 2.90 0.51 -0.89
N LYS A 198 2.79 0.71 -2.21
CA LYS A 198 1.76 1.54 -2.85
C LYS A 198 0.38 0.85 -2.84
N THR A 199 -0.64 1.53 -2.33
CA THR A 199 -2.07 1.18 -2.45
C THR A 199 -2.91 2.30 -3.09
N SER A 200 -4.23 2.11 -3.19
CA SER A 200 -5.22 3.11 -3.58
C SER A 200 -6.25 3.32 -2.45
N TRP A 201 -6.97 4.45 -2.47
CA TRP A 201 -7.97 4.76 -1.44
C TRP A 201 -9.07 3.71 -1.30
N GLY A 202 -9.57 3.16 -2.41
CA GLY A 202 -10.58 2.10 -2.39
C GLY A 202 -10.05 0.75 -1.89
N GLN A 203 -8.73 0.53 -1.95
CA GLN A 203 -8.10 -0.74 -1.57
C GLN A 203 -7.46 -0.69 -0.17
N LEU A 204 -7.28 0.50 0.41
CA LEU A 204 -6.54 0.73 1.65
C LEU A 204 -7.02 -0.13 2.82
N ILE A 205 -8.33 -0.15 3.12
CA ILE A 205 -8.87 -0.93 4.24
C ILE A 205 -8.69 -2.43 4.01
N LEU A 206 -8.98 -2.90 2.79
CA LEU A 206 -8.80 -4.31 2.43
C LEU A 206 -7.34 -4.72 2.52
N ASP A 207 -6.41 -3.85 2.11
CA ASP A 207 -4.97 -4.12 2.23
C ASP A 207 -4.53 -4.20 3.69
N MET A 208 -5.07 -3.36 4.58
CA MET A 208 -4.75 -3.43 6.00
C MET A 208 -5.34 -4.69 6.66
N VAL A 209 -6.64 -4.95 6.48
CA VAL A 209 -7.33 -6.04 7.17
C VAL A 209 -6.96 -7.41 6.60
N ASN A 210 -6.97 -7.58 5.27
CA ASN A 210 -6.85 -8.90 4.66
C ASN A 210 -5.41 -9.35 4.43
N ARG A 211 -4.45 -8.42 4.46
CA ARG A 211 -3.07 -8.81 4.19
C ARG A 211 -2.29 -9.11 5.45
N SER A 212 -2.70 -8.69 6.65
CA SER A 212 -2.02 -8.91 7.95
C SER A 212 -0.47 -8.75 7.92
N VAL A 213 0.07 -8.11 6.89
CA VAL A 213 1.50 -7.99 6.57
C VAL A 213 1.97 -6.56 6.68
N PHE A 214 1.07 -5.61 6.89
CA PHE A 214 1.40 -4.21 7.02
C PHE A 214 1.18 -3.79 8.45
N ASP A 215 2.16 -3.08 9.00
CA ASP A 215 2.10 -2.66 10.39
C ASP A 215 1.33 -1.36 10.52
N ILE A 216 1.60 -0.42 9.61
CA ILE A 216 0.96 0.89 9.59
C ILE A 216 0.58 1.30 8.16
N ALA A 217 -0.41 2.18 8.05
CA ALA A 217 -0.68 2.94 6.84
C ALA A 217 -0.62 4.45 7.10
N VAL A 218 -0.05 5.17 6.14
CA VAL A 218 0.17 6.62 6.19
C VAL A 218 -0.21 7.28 4.86
N GLY A 219 -0.39 8.60 4.84
CA GLY A 219 -0.70 9.35 3.61
C GLY A 219 -1.99 10.18 3.72
N GLY A 220 -2.11 11.04 4.72
CA GLY A 220 -3.28 11.91 4.91
C GLY A 220 -4.58 11.14 5.17
N ILE A 221 -4.49 10.02 5.89
CA ILE A 221 -5.64 9.14 6.08
C ILE A 221 -6.61 9.78 7.09
N THR A 222 -7.81 10.08 6.60
CA THR A 222 -8.90 10.60 7.44
C THR A 222 -9.39 9.55 8.44
N ASP A 223 -9.38 9.90 9.72
CA ASP A 223 -9.97 9.10 10.78
C ASP A 223 -11.50 9.25 10.75
N THR A 224 -12.21 8.13 10.58
CA THR A 224 -13.68 8.11 10.53
C THR A 224 -14.21 6.91 11.29
N LEU A 225 -15.41 7.04 11.86
CA LEU A 225 -16.09 5.92 12.54
C LEU A 225 -16.25 4.70 11.63
N LEU A 226 -16.54 4.91 10.34
CA LEU A 226 -16.68 3.82 9.37
C LEU A 226 -15.37 3.03 9.21
N ARG A 227 -14.22 3.71 9.14
CA ARG A 227 -12.92 3.04 9.08
C ARG A 227 -12.56 2.41 10.43
N ARG A 228 -12.83 3.09 11.55
CA ARG A 228 -12.59 2.57 12.91
C ARG A 228 -13.33 1.27 13.23
N ARG A 229 -14.39 0.94 12.49
CA ARG A 229 -15.06 -0.36 12.58
C ARG A 229 -14.13 -1.52 12.23
N ASP A 230 -13.26 -1.33 11.25
CA ASP A 230 -12.47 -2.40 10.64
C ASP A 230 -10.97 -2.31 10.98
N VAL A 231 -10.47 -1.12 11.36
CA VAL A 231 -9.05 -0.84 11.65
C VAL A 231 -8.89 0.11 12.85
N PHE A 232 -7.69 0.15 13.44
CA PHE A 232 -7.36 1.12 14.50
C PHE A 232 -6.72 2.38 13.90
N PHE A 233 -6.74 3.45 14.69
CA PHE A 233 -6.08 4.72 14.37
C PHE A 233 -5.28 5.25 15.54
N SER A 234 -4.24 6.00 15.23
CA SER A 234 -3.48 6.77 16.22
C SER A 234 -4.28 7.95 16.75
N GLU A 235 -3.70 8.68 17.70
CA GLU A 235 -4.03 10.09 17.88
C GLU A 235 -3.81 10.86 16.56
N SER A 236 -4.62 11.89 16.32
CA SER A 236 -4.51 12.68 15.10
C SER A 236 -3.24 13.54 15.16
N TYR A 237 -2.40 13.43 14.13
CA TYR A 237 -1.18 14.24 13.99
C TYR A 237 -1.43 15.54 13.23
N ALA A 238 -2.59 15.68 12.59
CA ALA A 238 -3.05 16.91 11.96
C ALA A 238 -4.58 16.98 11.95
N VAL A 239 -5.11 18.21 11.93
CA VAL A 239 -6.53 18.48 11.75
C VAL A 239 -6.70 19.35 10.51
N THR A 240 -7.62 18.98 9.63
CA THR A 240 -7.94 19.72 8.40
C THR A 240 -9.44 19.58 8.12
N GLY A 241 -9.86 19.78 6.87
CA GLY A 241 -11.24 19.56 6.45
C GLY A 241 -11.38 19.70 4.94
N LYS A 242 -12.56 19.32 4.43
CA LYS A 242 -12.88 19.46 3.01
C LYS A 242 -13.02 20.94 2.66
N THR A 243 -12.37 21.38 1.59
CA THR A 243 -12.50 22.69 0.96
C THR A 243 -12.62 22.51 -0.56
N THR A 244 -12.62 23.61 -1.28
CA THR A 244 -12.66 23.65 -2.73
C THR A 244 -11.32 24.06 -3.34
N LEU A 245 -11.14 23.68 -4.60
CA LEU A 245 -10.11 24.19 -5.49
C LEU A 245 -10.80 24.52 -6.83
N TRP A 246 -10.56 25.69 -7.40
CA TRP A 246 -11.15 26.09 -8.69
C TRP A 246 -10.18 26.89 -9.53
N GLU A 247 -10.45 27.00 -10.83
CA GLU A 247 -9.69 27.84 -11.76
C GLU A 247 -10.12 29.30 -11.60
N CYS A 248 -9.20 30.17 -11.22
CA CYS A 248 -9.47 31.58 -10.88
C CYS A 248 -8.74 32.59 -11.76
N SER A 249 -7.96 32.14 -12.75
CA SER A 249 -7.34 33.01 -13.75
C SER A 249 -8.36 33.50 -14.80
N GLY A 250 -9.58 32.98 -14.79
CA GLY A 250 -10.64 33.31 -15.74
C GLY A 250 -10.58 32.52 -17.04
N ARG A 251 -9.63 31.57 -17.17
CA ARG A 251 -9.44 30.74 -18.36
C ARG A 251 -10.70 29.96 -18.74
N CYS A 252 -11.44 29.49 -17.73
CA CYS A 252 -12.68 28.72 -17.90
C CYS A 252 -13.95 29.56 -17.71
N GLY A 253 -13.86 30.89 -17.86
CA GLY A 253 -14.99 31.81 -17.75
C GLY A 253 -15.34 32.26 -16.32
N GLY A 254 -14.48 31.98 -15.33
CA GLY A 254 -14.54 32.62 -14.00
C GLY A 254 -15.80 32.28 -13.17
N ARG A 255 -16.08 30.99 -12.93
CA ARG A 255 -17.31 30.55 -12.21
C ARG A 255 -17.21 30.57 -10.67
N GLY A 256 -16.03 30.82 -10.12
CA GLY A 256 -15.81 30.88 -8.67
C GLY A 256 -16.16 32.24 -8.05
N PRO A 257 -16.05 32.39 -6.72
CA PRO A 257 -15.52 31.39 -5.78
C PRO A 257 -16.55 30.36 -5.30
N PHE A 258 -16.10 29.14 -4.99
CA PHE A 258 -16.94 28.05 -4.50
C PHE A 258 -16.77 27.85 -2.98
N GLU A 259 -17.20 28.83 -2.17
CA GLU A 259 -16.97 28.80 -0.71
C GLU A 259 -18.10 28.17 0.12
N THR A 260 -19.21 27.75 -0.49
CA THR A 260 -20.36 27.21 0.25
C THR A 260 -20.90 25.94 -0.39
N ILE A 261 -21.55 25.08 0.41
CA ILE A 261 -22.27 23.92 -0.12
C ILE A 261 -23.34 24.37 -1.13
N SER A 262 -24.01 25.50 -0.87
CA SER A 262 -25.02 26.05 -1.78
C SER A 262 -24.46 26.39 -3.16
N SER A 263 -23.25 26.99 -3.25
CA SER A 263 -22.65 27.32 -4.55
C SER A 263 -22.14 26.09 -5.29
N LEU A 264 -21.79 25.01 -4.58
CA LEU A 264 -21.45 23.72 -5.17
C LEU A 264 -22.68 22.96 -5.66
N ASN A 265 -23.78 23.01 -4.90
CA ASN A 265 -24.99 22.21 -5.10
C ASN A 265 -25.97 22.84 -6.08
N GLN A 266 -25.49 23.27 -7.25
CA GLN A 266 -26.31 23.91 -8.28
C GLN A 266 -26.37 23.06 -9.56
N PRO A 267 -27.53 23.04 -10.25
CA PRO A 267 -27.61 22.51 -11.60
C PRO A 267 -26.56 23.16 -12.52
N GLY A 268 -25.84 22.33 -13.28
CA GLY A 268 -24.82 22.79 -14.22
C GLY A 268 -23.42 23.03 -13.63
N VAL A 269 -23.23 22.92 -12.31
CA VAL A 269 -21.90 22.87 -11.69
C VAL A 269 -21.33 21.46 -11.79
N ARG A 270 -20.07 21.34 -12.23
CA ARG A 270 -19.34 20.08 -12.35
C ARG A 270 -18.30 19.96 -11.24
N VAL A 271 -18.59 19.09 -10.27
CA VAL A 271 -17.75 18.87 -9.08
C VAL A 271 -16.86 17.66 -9.30
N ALA A 272 -15.55 17.88 -9.40
CA ALA A 272 -14.56 16.81 -9.49
C ALA A 272 -14.16 16.25 -8.12
N VAL A 273 -14.06 14.93 -8.04
CA VAL A 273 -13.61 14.19 -6.85
C VAL A 273 -12.78 12.98 -7.25
N ASN A 274 -11.86 12.58 -6.38
CA ASN A 274 -11.11 11.35 -6.56
C ASN A 274 -11.91 10.13 -6.08
N ALA A 275 -11.79 9.01 -6.80
CA ALA A 275 -12.56 7.79 -6.54
C ALA A 275 -12.19 7.11 -5.21
N GLY A 276 -13.22 6.61 -4.51
CA GLY A 276 -13.08 5.66 -3.40
C GLY A 276 -12.64 6.25 -2.06
N GLY A 277 -12.67 7.58 -1.92
CA GLY A 277 -12.22 8.31 -0.73
C GLY A 277 -13.32 9.07 0.01
N THR A 278 -12.92 9.79 1.07
CA THR A 278 -13.84 10.63 1.87
C THR A 278 -14.35 11.85 1.09
N ASN A 279 -13.60 12.33 0.10
CA ASN A 279 -14.01 13.43 -0.79
C ASN A 279 -15.27 13.05 -1.61
N GLU A 280 -15.25 11.89 -2.27
CA GLU A 280 -16.38 11.40 -3.05
C GLU A 280 -17.61 11.18 -2.16
N ALA A 281 -17.43 10.57 -0.99
CA ALA A 281 -18.52 10.36 -0.03
C ALA A 281 -19.13 11.69 0.44
N PHE A 282 -18.31 12.70 0.71
CA PHE A 282 -18.78 14.04 1.08
C PHE A 282 -19.60 14.67 -0.05
N VAL A 283 -19.10 14.62 -1.29
CA VAL A 283 -19.76 15.24 -2.45
C VAL A 283 -21.09 14.56 -2.76
N ARG A 284 -21.11 13.22 -2.81
CA ARG A 284 -22.35 12.45 -3.05
C ARG A 284 -23.43 12.74 -2.02
N LYS A 285 -23.04 12.98 -0.76
CA LYS A 285 -23.97 13.29 0.33
C LYS A 285 -24.49 14.73 0.28
N ASN A 286 -23.64 15.71 -0.02
CA ASN A 286 -23.96 17.12 0.24
C ASN A 286 -24.22 17.96 -1.02
N VAL A 287 -23.82 17.52 -2.21
CA VAL A 287 -23.93 18.31 -3.46
C VAL A 287 -24.61 17.53 -4.59
N ALA A 288 -25.69 16.81 -4.25
CA ALA A 288 -26.41 15.93 -5.17
C ALA A 288 -27.08 16.62 -6.38
N GLY A 289 -27.28 17.94 -6.33
CA GLY A 289 -27.80 18.77 -7.43
C GLY A 289 -26.75 19.15 -8.48
N SER A 290 -25.49 18.77 -8.28
CA SER A 290 -24.38 19.02 -9.21
C SER A 290 -24.03 17.79 -10.04
N SER A 291 -23.29 17.98 -11.14
CA SER A 291 -22.70 16.90 -11.92
C SER A 291 -21.39 16.42 -11.27
N ILE A 292 -21.34 15.19 -10.78
CA ILE A 292 -20.14 14.63 -10.15
C ILE A 292 -19.21 14.05 -11.21
N VAL A 293 -17.98 14.57 -11.29
CA VAL A 293 -16.93 14.10 -12.20
C VAL A 293 -15.90 13.31 -11.40
N VAL A 294 -15.93 11.99 -11.49
CA VAL A 294 -14.91 11.16 -10.84
C VAL A 294 -13.62 11.18 -11.67
N VAL A 295 -12.50 11.53 -11.03
CA VAL A 295 -11.18 11.62 -11.66
C VAL A 295 -10.16 10.68 -10.99
N GLY A 296 -9.09 10.35 -11.72
CA GLY A 296 -7.95 9.63 -11.17
C GLY A 296 -7.19 10.43 -10.10
N GLN A 297 -6.34 9.75 -9.33
CA GLN A 297 -5.47 10.44 -8.36
C GLN A 297 -4.45 11.32 -9.10
N GLY A 298 -4.31 12.58 -8.69
CA GLY A 298 -3.41 13.55 -9.31
C GLY A 298 -4.01 14.24 -10.55
N GLU A 299 -5.16 13.81 -11.05
CA GLU A 299 -5.82 14.41 -12.22
C GLU A 299 -6.67 15.64 -11.89
N GLN A 300 -6.85 15.96 -10.60
CA GLN A 300 -7.71 17.06 -10.14
C GLN A 300 -7.32 18.42 -10.73
N PRO A 301 -6.04 18.85 -10.72
CA PRO A 301 -5.66 20.14 -11.30
C PRO A 301 -5.97 20.19 -12.80
N GLN A 302 -5.65 19.12 -13.53
CA GLN A 302 -5.88 19.05 -14.97
C GLN A 302 -7.38 19.07 -15.31
N ALA A 303 -8.24 18.48 -14.48
CA ALA A 303 -9.69 18.55 -14.66
C ALA A 303 -10.22 19.99 -14.59
N LEU A 304 -9.64 20.84 -13.75
CA LEU A 304 -9.94 22.26 -13.66
C LEU A 304 -9.35 23.04 -14.84
N LEU A 305 -8.05 22.85 -15.13
CA LEU A 305 -7.33 23.60 -16.17
C LEU A 305 -7.79 23.27 -17.60
N SER A 306 -8.37 22.08 -17.82
CA SER A 306 -9.01 21.70 -19.08
C SER A 306 -10.49 22.08 -19.15
N CYS A 307 -11.00 22.79 -18.14
CA CYS A 307 -12.41 23.15 -17.99
C CYS A 307 -13.35 21.93 -18.04
N LYS A 308 -12.89 20.74 -17.67
CA LYS A 308 -13.73 19.51 -17.57
C LYS A 308 -14.56 19.51 -16.29
N ALA A 309 -14.05 20.14 -15.23
CA ALA A 309 -14.75 20.41 -13.98
C ALA A 309 -14.68 21.90 -13.66
N ASP A 310 -15.66 22.38 -12.89
CA ASP A 310 -15.71 23.78 -12.44
C ASP A 310 -15.03 23.94 -11.08
N VAL A 311 -15.06 22.88 -10.26
CA VAL A 311 -14.54 22.86 -8.90
C VAL A 311 -14.13 21.45 -8.50
N VAL A 312 -13.07 21.33 -7.71
CA VAL A 312 -12.65 20.11 -7.03
C VAL A 312 -12.99 20.26 -5.56
N VAL A 313 -13.53 19.20 -4.93
CA VAL A 313 -13.64 19.12 -3.46
C VAL A 313 -12.58 18.18 -2.93
N THR A 314 -11.68 18.69 -2.08
CA THR A 314 -10.62 17.90 -1.43
C THR A 314 -10.25 18.45 -0.05
N ASP A 315 -9.29 17.85 0.65
CA ASP A 315 -8.76 18.38 1.92
C ASP A 315 -8.02 19.72 1.72
N ALA A 316 -8.11 20.63 2.68
CA ALA A 316 -7.48 21.96 2.60
C ALA A 316 -5.98 21.91 2.34
N ILE A 317 -5.28 21.00 3.01
CA ILE A 317 -3.86 20.77 2.78
C ILE A 317 -3.60 20.42 1.30
N GLU A 318 -4.41 19.55 0.69
CA GLU A 318 -4.23 19.19 -0.72
C GLU A 318 -4.59 20.34 -1.67
N ALA A 319 -5.65 21.11 -1.36
CA ALA A 319 -6.06 22.26 -2.16
C ALA A 319 -4.97 23.34 -2.18
N ASP A 320 -4.42 23.70 -1.01
CA ASP A 320 -3.34 24.68 -0.88
C ASP A 320 -2.10 24.21 -1.64
N MET A 321 -1.74 22.93 -1.52
CA MET A 321 -0.61 22.35 -2.24
C MET A 321 -0.79 22.37 -3.75
N MET A 322 -2.00 22.12 -4.25
CA MET A 322 -2.29 22.20 -5.68
C MET A 322 -2.27 23.65 -6.17
N ALA A 323 -2.85 24.60 -5.43
CA ALA A 323 -2.81 26.03 -5.76
C ALA A 323 -1.38 26.59 -5.77
N MET A 324 -0.52 26.16 -4.83
CA MET A 324 0.90 26.53 -4.83
C MET A 324 1.66 26.05 -6.08
N LYS A 325 1.26 24.90 -6.66
CA LYS A 325 1.88 24.33 -7.87
C LYS A 325 1.28 24.87 -9.16
N HIS A 326 0.07 25.41 -9.11
CA HIS A 326 -0.69 25.87 -10.26
C HIS A 326 -1.25 27.27 -9.98
N PRO A 327 -0.53 28.34 -10.36
CA PRO A 327 -0.92 29.73 -10.08
C PRO A 327 -2.31 30.14 -10.62
N GLU A 328 -2.84 29.39 -11.57
CA GLU A 328 -4.18 29.59 -12.13
C GLU A 328 -5.30 29.05 -11.23
N LEU A 329 -4.96 28.27 -10.21
CA LEU A 329 -5.91 27.63 -9.30
C LEU A 329 -5.93 28.34 -7.95
N CYS A 330 -7.13 28.52 -7.41
CA CYS A 330 -7.37 29.10 -6.10
C CYS A 330 -7.96 28.05 -5.16
N ALA A 331 -7.41 27.96 -3.95
CA ALA A 331 -7.95 27.14 -2.87
C ALA A 331 -8.99 27.91 -2.05
N GLY A 332 -9.99 27.20 -1.54
CA GLY A 332 -11.01 27.77 -0.66
C GLY A 332 -10.45 28.10 0.71
N ASN A 333 -10.79 29.27 1.22
CA ASN A 333 -10.32 29.81 2.51
C ASN A 333 -11.01 29.22 3.75
N LYS A 334 -12.01 28.36 3.58
CA LYS A 334 -12.82 27.77 4.66
C LYS A 334 -13.02 26.28 4.41
N THR A 335 -13.09 25.51 5.49
CA THR A 335 -13.43 24.10 5.41
C THR A 335 -14.91 23.86 5.71
N PHE A 336 -15.51 22.90 5.01
CA PHE A 336 -16.86 22.38 5.25
C PHE A 336 -16.91 21.35 6.38
N THR A 337 -15.77 20.76 6.70
CA THR A 337 -15.63 19.72 7.73
C THR A 337 -14.44 20.04 8.64
N ARG A 338 -14.37 19.31 9.76
CA ARG A 338 -13.20 19.24 10.63
C ARG A 338 -12.84 17.77 10.82
N GLU A 339 -11.67 17.38 10.33
CA GLU A 339 -11.26 15.99 10.11
C GLU A 339 -9.84 15.76 10.63
N GLY A 340 -9.68 14.76 11.49
CA GLY A 340 -8.37 14.30 11.95
C GLY A 340 -7.67 13.45 10.89
N LYS A 341 -6.35 13.63 10.76
CA LYS A 341 -5.46 12.77 9.98
C LYS A 341 -4.60 11.97 10.95
N ALA A 342 -4.59 10.66 10.77
CA ALA A 342 -4.02 9.71 11.72
C ALA A 342 -3.37 8.53 11.00
N ILE A 343 -2.44 7.88 11.69
CA ILE A 343 -1.83 6.62 11.26
C ILE A 343 -2.87 5.52 11.45
N MET A 344 -3.02 4.66 10.45
CA MET A 344 -3.96 3.54 10.48
C MET A 344 -3.21 2.23 10.78
N TYR A 345 -3.82 1.34 11.57
CA TYR A 345 -3.28 0.03 11.92
C TYR A 345 -4.29 -1.08 11.68
N ALA A 346 -3.82 -2.27 11.30
CA ALA A 346 -4.57 -3.51 11.46
C ALA A 346 -3.88 -4.34 12.53
N LEU A 347 -4.44 -4.34 13.74
CA LEU A 347 -3.86 -5.04 14.88
C LEU A 347 -4.67 -6.32 15.18
N PRO A 348 -4.00 -7.39 15.66
CA PRO A 348 -4.69 -8.54 16.22
C PRO A 348 -5.68 -8.13 17.30
N ARG A 349 -6.79 -8.88 17.43
CA ARG A 349 -7.75 -8.62 18.51
C ARG A 349 -7.07 -8.76 19.87
N GLY A 350 -7.26 -7.76 20.72
CA GLY A 350 -6.67 -7.73 22.07
C GLY A 350 -5.24 -7.20 22.13
N ASP A 351 -4.65 -6.78 21.00
CA ASP A 351 -3.31 -6.21 20.95
C ASP A 351 -3.37 -4.71 20.59
N SER A 352 -2.97 -3.87 21.53
CA SER A 352 -2.87 -2.41 21.37
C SER A 352 -1.42 -1.91 21.42
N SER A 353 -0.41 -2.78 21.53
CA SER A 353 0.95 -2.36 21.92
C SER A 353 1.58 -1.40 20.91
N LEU A 354 1.47 -1.70 19.61
CA LEU A 354 2.01 -0.85 18.56
C LEU A 354 1.25 0.49 18.51
N LYS A 355 -0.07 0.46 18.69
CA LYS A 355 -0.89 1.67 18.72
C LYS A 355 -0.49 2.58 19.88
N GLU A 356 -0.41 2.03 21.09
CA GLU A 356 -0.05 2.78 22.30
C GLU A 356 1.35 3.37 22.21
N TYR A 357 2.31 2.59 21.69
CA TYR A 357 3.66 3.08 21.42
C TYR A 357 3.64 4.26 20.45
N VAL A 358 2.93 4.14 19.33
CA VAL A 358 2.90 5.22 18.33
C VAL A 358 2.14 6.44 18.84
N ASP A 359 1.06 6.28 19.61
CA ASP A 359 0.38 7.42 20.24
C ASP A 359 1.32 8.18 21.18
N PHE A 360 2.07 7.46 22.02
CA PHE A 360 3.07 8.07 22.88
C PHE A 360 4.19 8.72 22.07
N TRP A 361 4.70 8.04 21.05
CA TRP A 361 5.72 8.55 20.15
C TRP A 361 5.28 9.84 19.45
N LEU A 362 4.03 9.93 18.96
CA LEU A 362 3.50 11.13 18.32
C LEU A 362 3.50 12.33 19.28
N ARG A 363 3.12 12.12 20.55
CA ARG A 363 3.15 13.18 21.57
C ARG A 363 4.57 13.66 21.87
N GLU A 364 5.49 12.75 22.10
CA GLU A 364 6.90 13.09 22.40
C GLU A 364 7.61 13.75 21.21
N ASN A 365 7.15 13.48 19.98
CA ASN A 365 7.77 13.95 18.75
C ASN A 365 6.95 15.02 18.01
N ALA A 366 5.98 15.65 18.69
CA ALA A 366 5.13 16.69 18.10
C ALA A 366 5.93 17.82 17.42
N GLY A 367 7.05 18.25 18.02
CA GLY A 367 7.93 19.26 17.40
C GLY A 367 8.65 18.78 16.12
N ARG A 368 9.04 17.50 16.04
CA ARG A 368 9.59 16.91 14.80
C ARG A 368 8.51 16.82 13.72
N MET A 369 7.28 16.54 14.13
CA MET A 369 6.12 16.52 13.24
C MET A 369 5.85 17.92 12.69
N GLU A 370 5.78 18.94 13.54
CA GLU A 370 5.59 20.33 13.12
C GLU A 370 6.70 20.78 12.14
N ALA A 371 7.97 20.47 12.43
CA ALA A 371 9.08 20.77 11.53
C ALA A 371 8.94 20.06 10.16
N SER A 372 8.51 18.80 10.15
CA SER A 372 8.20 18.06 8.92
C SER A 372 7.04 18.73 8.16
N PHE A 373 5.96 19.11 8.85
CA PHE A 373 4.83 19.82 8.25
C PHE A 373 5.28 21.13 7.60
N HIS A 374 6.08 21.95 8.29
CA HIS A 374 6.65 23.18 7.74
C HIS A 374 7.53 22.92 6.52
N LYS A 375 8.44 21.95 6.60
CA LYS A 375 9.36 21.61 5.50
C LYS A 375 8.60 21.26 4.22
N TRP A 376 7.54 20.47 4.35
CA TRP A 376 6.80 19.94 3.22
C TRP A 376 5.64 20.82 2.77
N MET A 377 4.94 21.53 3.65
CA MET A 377 3.73 22.28 3.29
C MET A 377 3.84 23.79 3.51
N ASN A 378 4.93 24.27 4.11
CA ASN A 378 5.06 25.66 4.56
C ASN A 378 3.93 26.08 5.53
N LEU A 379 3.35 25.11 6.25
CA LEU A 379 2.24 25.29 7.20
C LEU A 379 2.72 25.08 8.64
N THR A 380 2.30 25.94 9.56
CA THR A 380 2.39 25.77 11.02
C THR A 380 1.27 24.85 11.48
N VAL A 381 1.59 23.80 12.25
CA VAL A 381 0.55 22.96 12.88
C VAL A 381 0.03 23.70 14.10
N SER A 382 -1.21 24.18 14.08
CA SER A 382 -1.84 24.75 15.27
C SER A 382 -2.14 23.65 16.27
N GLY A 383 -1.60 23.80 17.48
CA GLY A 383 -1.78 22.91 18.63
C GLY A 383 -3.17 22.94 19.25
#